data_AF-A0A345JCC1-F1
#
_entry.id   AF-A0A345JCC1-F1
#
_cell.length_a   1.000
_cell.length_b   1.000
_cell.length_c   1.000
_cell.angle_alpha   90.00
_cell.angle_beta   90.00
_cell.angle_gamma   90.00
#
_symmetry.space_group_name_H-M   'P 1'
#
loop_
_entity.id
_entity.type
_entity.pdbx_description
1 polymer ?
#
loop_
_entity_poly.entity_id
_entity_poly.type
_entity_poly.pdbx_seq_one_letter_code
_entity_poly.pdbx_strand_id
1 'polypeptide(L)'
;MASVKQIIRDIKEQKVATTGRRVLLVEGTDDVTAFQNFLSRKFPAWEQDWILAPAGSKKNVLEALALEANWLGVVDRDAWTDVQIAEKRRNLANLLVLPRFCIESYLIAPEELWLVFQPKHQQAINGGIQAFIQAVHDVLPQWRNHAALWNVIHPLWERLRAAGFNTAFHDLNTAQNDAEVEQCLRQWSQHLDPDVLLAQIQTQKTNIAARSPTTQLTQCFHGKMFFEQAIDPLLTQLLGQRAREQRQKDLFRTLPVPDDLTFIWNEMGL
;
A
#
# COMPACT_ATOMS: atom_id res chain seq x y z
N MET A 1 -10.80 16.75 6.92
CA MET A 1 -10.50 15.40 7.43
C MET A 1 -10.93 15.33 8.88
N ALA A 2 -11.62 14.27 9.30
CA ALA A 2 -11.92 14.06 10.72
C ALA A 2 -10.61 13.91 11.50
N SER A 3 -10.53 14.46 12.71
CA SER A 3 -9.37 14.25 13.58
C SER A 3 -9.28 12.78 14.00
N VAL A 4 -8.09 12.26 14.29
CA VAL A 4 -7.93 10.86 14.75
C VAL A 4 -8.80 10.55 15.97
N LYS A 5 -8.96 11.53 16.88
CA LYS A 5 -9.85 11.42 18.04
C LYS A 5 -11.32 11.22 17.65
N GLN A 6 -11.76 11.89 16.58
CA GLN A 6 -13.11 11.73 16.05
C GLN A 6 -13.30 10.31 15.50
N ILE A 7 -12.34 9.80 14.73
CA ILE A 7 -12.36 8.42 14.18
C ILE A 7 -12.46 7.40 15.31
N ILE A 8 -11.61 7.53 16.33
CA ILE A 8 -11.61 6.64 17.50
C ILE A 8 -12.97 6.68 18.20
N ARG A 9 -13.50 7.89 18.44
CA ARG A 9 -14.79 8.09 19.09
C ARG A 9 -15.92 7.42 18.32
N ASP A 10 -15.99 7.65 17.01
CA ASP A 10 -17.05 7.07 16.16
C ASP A 10 -17.01 5.54 16.17
N ILE A 11 -15.83 4.93 16.10
CA ILE A 11 -15.69 3.48 16.19
C ILE A 11 -16.10 2.96 17.58
N LYS A 12 -15.66 3.64 18.66
CA LYS A 12 -16.00 3.24 20.02
C LYS A 12 -17.49 3.35 20.32
N GLU A 13 -18.09 4.48 20.01
CA GLU A 13 -19.50 4.78 20.32
C GLU A 13 -20.45 3.98 19.44
N GLN A 14 -20.17 3.85 18.15
CA GLN A 14 -21.11 3.22 17.22
C GLN A 14 -20.95 1.69 17.16
N LYS A 15 -19.77 1.16 17.50
CA LYS A 15 -19.44 -0.25 17.25
C LYS A 15 -18.95 -0.99 18.48
N VAL A 16 -17.97 -0.46 19.22
CA VAL A 16 -17.34 -1.20 20.33
C VAL A 16 -18.22 -1.22 21.58
N ALA A 17 -18.71 -0.06 22.05
CA ALA A 17 -19.51 0.05 23.27
C ALA A 17 -20.77 -0.83 23.23
N THR A 18 -21.32 -1.03 22.03
CA THR A 18 -22.52 -1.83 21.81
C THR A 18 -22.26 -3.33 21.69
N THR A 19 -21.04 -3.76 21.36
CA THR A 19 -20.76 -5.16 20.99
C THR A 19 -19.59 -5.82 21.72
N GLY A 20 -18.70 -5.06 22.37
CA GLY A 20 -17.50 -5.60 23.00
C GLY A 20 -16.42 -6.10 22.02
N ARG A 21 -16.62 -5.93 20.71
CA ARG A 21 -15.72 -6.43 19.66
C ARG A 21 -14.39 -5.69 19.60
N ARG A 22 -13.35 -6.41 19.16
CA ARG A 22 -12.01 -5.87 18.87
C ARG A 22 -12.00 -5.10 17.55
N VAL A 23 -11.01 -4.25 17.33
CA VAL A 23 -10.93 -3.38 16.14
C VAL A 23 -9.70 -3.70 15.30
N LEU A 24 -9.91 -3.91 14.00
CA LEU A 24 -8.88 -3.92 12.97
C LEU A 24 -9.03 -2.65 12.12
N LEU A 25 -8.06 -1.74 12.22
CA LEU A 25 -7.98 -0.56 11.38
C LEU A 25 -7.24 -0.85 10.07
N VAL A 26 -7.71 -0.24 8.99
CA VAL A 26 -7.02 -0.23 7.68
C VAL A 26 -7.00 1.19 7.12
N GLU A 27 -6.18 1.45 6.11
CA GLU A 27 -5.98 2.81 5.61
C GLU A 27 -7.23 3.39 4.95
N GLY A 28 -7.81 2.69 3.97
CA GLY A 28 -8.91 3.19 3.15
C GLY A 28 -10.12 2.27 3.10
N THR A 29 -11.15 2.72 2.40
CA THR A 29 -12.38 1.95 2.17
C THR A 29 -12.18 0.79 1.21
N ASP A 30 -11.22 0.89 0.30
CA ASP A 30 -10.86 -0.18 -0.62
C ASP A 30 -10.20 -1.33 0.14
N ASP A 31 -9.33 -1.03 1.13
CA ASP A 31 -8.76 -2.01 2.05
C ASP A 31 -9.84 -2.72 2.86
N VAL A 32 -10.82 -1.99 3.39
CA VAL A 32 -11.97 -2.58 4.10
C VAL A 32 -12.66 -3.61 3.20
N THR A 33 -12.90 -3.25 1.94
CA THR A 33 -13.57 -4.13 0.98
C THR A 33 -12.72 -5.38 0.70
N ALA A 34 -11.41 -5.24 0.51
CA ALA A 34 -10.50 -6.36 0.28
C ALA A 34 -10.43 -7.30 1.50
N PHE A 35 -10.18 -6.76 2.69
CA PHE A 35 -10.10 -7.53 3.93
C PHE A 35 -11.42 -8.20 4.29
N GLN A 36 -12.56 -7.53 4.10
CA GLN A 36 -13.87 -8.15 4.30
C GLN A 36 -14.09 -9.36 3.39
N ASN A 37 -13.70 -9.27 2.11
CA ASN A 37 -13.78 -10.41 1.19
C ASN A 37 -12.88 -11.58 1.64
N PHE A 38 -11.66 -11.30 2.10
CA PHE A 38 -10.74 -12.33 2.58
C PHE A 38 -11.22 -12.99 3.87
N LEU A 39 -11.58 -12.18 4.87
CA LEU A 39 -12.04 -12.64 6.17
C LEU A 39 -13.34 -13.44 6.06
N SER A 40 -14.35 -12.95 5.35
CA SER A 40 -15.64 -13.65 5.23
C SER A 40 -15.52 -15.00 4.51
N ARG A 41 -14.51 -15.17 3.64
CA ARG A 41 -14.26 -16.44 2.96
C ARG A 41 -13.46 -17.43 3.80
N LYS A 42 -12.48 -16.97 4.58
CA LYS A 42 -11.64 -17.84 5.41
C LYS A 42 -12.26 -18.13 6.78
N PHE A 43 -12.97 -17.15 7.35
CA PHE A 43 -13.52 -17.17 8.69
C PHE A 43 -14.95 -16.59 8.72
N PRO A 44 -15.99 -17.34 8.30
CA PRO A 44 -17.34 -16.80 8.11
C PRO A 44 -17.98 -16.08 9.32
N ALA A 45 -17.51 -16.34 10.54
CA ALA A 45 -18.01 -15.74 11.77
C ALA A 45 -17.14 -14.60 12.33
N TRP A 46 -16.09 -14.15 11.62
CA TRP A 46 -15.12 -13.17 12.13
C TRP A 46 -15.76 -11.87 12.65
N GLU A 47 -16.86 -11.44 12.04
CA GLU A 47 -17.60 -10.22 12.42
C GLU A 47 -18.22 -10.30 13.82
N GLN A 48 -18.32 -11.48 14.43
CA GLN A 48 -18.80 -11.64 15.80
C GLN A 48 -17.81 -11.06 16.82
N ASP A 49 -16.51 -11.13 16.54
CA ASP A 49 -15.44 -10.73 17.47
C ASP A 49 -14.71 -9.46 17.04
N TRP A 50 -14.85 -9.06 15.77
CA TRP A 50 -14.05 -8.01 15.15
C TRP A 50 -14.89 -6.96 14.42
N ILE A 51 -14.37 -5.74 14.46
CA ILE A 51 -14.81 -4.57 13.70
C ILE A 51 -13.69 -4.21 12.74
N LEU A 52 -13.96 -4.26 11.44
CA LEU A 52 -13.09 -3.71 10.40
C LEU A 52 -13.49 -2.27 10.11
N ALA A 53 -12.53 -1.33 10.14
CA ALA A 53 -12.83 0.08 9.91
C ALA A 53 -11.70 0.83 9.19
N PRO A 54 -12.03 1.80 8.31
CA PRO A 54 -11.04 2.63 7.66
C PRO A 54 -10.62 3.81 8.56
N ALA A 55 -9.34 4.17 8.55
CA ALA A 55 -8.81 5.36 9.22
C ALA A 55 -8.65 6.56 8.27
N GLY A 56 -8.79 6.36 6.96
CA GLY A 56 -8.67 7.37 5.91
C GLY A 56 -7.24 7.69 5.47
N SER A 57 -6.21 7.27 6.22
CA SER A 57 -4.80 7.36 5.81
C SER A 57 -3.90 6.52 6.73
N LYS A 58 -2.73 6.12 6.21
CA LYS A 58 -1.62 5.55 7.00
C LYS A 58 -1.34 6.33 8.29
N LYS A 59 -1.27 7.66 8.20
CA LYS A 59 -0.99 8.54 9.34
C LYS A 59 -2.03 8.35 10.45
N ASN A 60 -3.31 8.34 10.09
CA ASN A 60 -4.39 8.17 11.05
C ASN A 60 -4.39 6.77 11.69
N VAL A 61 -4.02 5.72 10.93
CA VAL A 61 -3.83 4.38 11.52
C VAL A 61 -2.76 4.45 12.61
N LEU A 62 -1.57 4.96 12.29
CA LEU A 62 -0.45 5.05 13.24
C LEU A 62 -0.80 5.88 14.48
N GLU A 63 -1.44 7.04 14.30
CA GLU A 63 -1.88 7.89 15.42
C GLU A 63 -2.95 7.20 16.28
N ALA A 64 -3.88 6.46 15.67
CA ALA A 64 -4.91 5.75 16.40
C ALA A 64 -4.33 4.59 17.22
N LEU A 65 -3.40 3.82 16.65
CA LEU A 65 -2.74 2.70 17.35
C LEU A 65 -1.91 3.17 18.55
N ALA A 66 -1.33 4.36 18.49
CA ALA A 66 -0.61 4.96 19.62
C ALA A 66 -1.55 5.33 20.78
N LEU A 67 -2.82 5.65 20.48
CA LEU A 67 -3.84 5.99 21.47
C LEU A 67 -4.62 4.76 21.95
N GLU A 68 -4.72 3.72 21.12
CA GLU A 68 -5.54 2.52 21.36
C GLU A 68 -4.70 1.25 21.21
N ALA A 69 -3.90 0.94 22.23
CA ALA A 69 -2.96 -0.19 22.21
C ALA A 69 -3.63 -1.57 22.01
N ASN A 70 -4.92 -1.70 22.30
CA ASN A 70 -5.69 -2.95 22.14
C ASN A 70 -6.30 -3.12 20.73
N TRP A 71 -6.16 -2.13 19.86
CA TRP A 71 -6.60 -2.23 18.47
C TRP A 71 -5.47 -2.76 17.61
N LEU A 72 -5.77 -3.51 16.56
CA LEU A 72 -4.81 -3.83 15.51
C LEU A 72 -4.96 -2.84 14.35
N GLY A 73 -3.88 -2.59 13.63
CA GLY A 73 -3.95 -1.80 12.41
C GLY A 73 -3.04 -2.35 11.33
N VAL A 74 -3.56 -2.44 10.10
CA VAL A 74 -2.82 -2.84 8.91
C VAL A 74 -2.57 -1.61 8.05
N VAL A 75 -1.32 -1.48 7.60
CA VAL A 75 -0.91 -0.44 6.66
C VAL A 75 -0.18 -1.03 5.47
N ASP A 76 -0.19 -0.31 4.36
CA ASP A 76 0.59 -0.62 3.17
C ASP A 76 2.08 -0.64 3.51
N ARG A 77 2.86 -1.43 2.76
CA ARG A 77 4.32 -1.41 2.91
C ARG A 77 4.92 -0.14 2.29
N ASP A 78 4.39 0.27 1.14
CA ASP A 78 4.90 1.37 0.31
C ASP A 78 6.42 1.28 0.10
N ALA A 79 7.08 2.45 0.06
CA ALA A 79 8.52 2.61 0.00
C ALA A 79 9.21 2.44 1.37
N TRP A 80 8.53 1.89 2.41
CA TRP A 80 9.22 1.64 3.67
C TRP A 80 10.21 0.49 3.54
N THR A 81 11.43 0.75 4.01
CA THR A 81 12.47 -0.27 4.18
C THR A 81 12.16 -1.19 5.36
N ASP A 82 12.74 -2.39 5.37
CA ASP A 82 12.57 -3.32 6.49
C ASP A 82 13.05 -2.75 7.82
N VAL A 83 14.08 -1.89 7.80
CA VAL A 83 14.58 -1.18 8.99
C VAL A 83 13.52 -0.22 9.54
N GLN A 84 12.89 0.58 8.67
CA GLN A 84 11.81 1.49 9.08
C GLN A 84 10.58 0.72 9.59
N ILE A 85 10.24 -0.41 8.97
CA ILE A 85 9.14 -1.28 9.42
C ILE A 85 9.46 -1.83 10.81
N ALA A 86 10.67 -2.35 11.03
CA ALA A 86 11.10 -2.89 12.31
C ALA A 86 11.11 -1.82 13.41
N GLU A 87 11.55 -0.59 13.11
CA GLU A 87 11.47 0.53 14.05
C GLU A 87 10.02 0.89 14.41
N LYS A 88 9.14 1.01 13.42
CA LYS A 88 7.73 1.32 13.67
C LYS A 88 7.03 0.24 14.49
N ARG A 89 7.27 -1.03 14.20
CA ARG A 89 6.72 -2.16 14.97
C ARG A 89 7.25 -2.25 16.39
N ARG A 90 8.51 -1.84 16.64
CA ARG A 90 9.03 -1.72 18.01
C ARG A 90 8.27 -0.68 18.83
N ASN A 91 7.84 0.41 18.19
CA ASN A 91 7.12 1.49 18.86
C ASN A 91 5.59 1.25 18.93
N LEU A 92 5.05 0.46 18.00
CA LEU A 92 3.65 0.12 17.88
C LEU A 92 3.53 -1.40 17.69
N ALA A 93 3.49 -2.15 18.79
CA ALA A 93 3.44 -3.62 18.75
C ALA A 93 2.18 -4.16 18.04
N ASN A 94 1.12 -3.36 17.99
CA ASN A 94 -0.15 -3.63 17.33
C ASN A 94 -0.20 -3.19 15.85
N LEU A 95 0.94 -2.75 15.29
CA LEU A 95 1.07 -2.39 13.88
C LEU A 95 1.43 -3.59 13.01
N LEU A 96 0.55 -3.90 12.07
CA LEU A 96 0.74 -4.87 11.01
C LEU A 96 1.07 -4.12 9.72
N VAL A 97 2.04 -4.61 8.97
CA VAL A 97 2.46 -4.02 7.69
C VAL A 97 2.32 -5.10 6.64
N LEU A 98 1.67 -4.78 5.52
CA LEU A 98 1.50 -5.74 4.43
C LEU A 98 2.86 -6.30 3.96
N PRO A 99 2.92 -7.58 3.59
CA PRO A 99 4.14 -8.17 3.03
C PRO A 99 4.40 -7.69 1.59
N ARG A 100 3.34 -7.23 0.92
CA ARG A 100 3.35 -6.66 -0.42
C ARG A 100 3.30 -5.13 -0.37
N PHE A 101 3.61 -4.47 -1.48
CA PHE A 101 3.72 -3.02 -1.58
C PHE A 101 2.45 -2.32 -1.05
N CYS A 102 1.29 -2.71 -1.57
CA CYS A 102 -0.03 -2.25 -1.12
C CYS A 102 -1.10 -3.33 -1.34
N ILE A 103 -2.34 -3.11 -0.90
CA ILE A 103 -3.43 -4.09 -1.08
C ILE A 103 -3.71 -4.43 -2.57
N GLU A 104 -3.55 -3.49 -3.51
CA GLU A 104 -3.72 -3.80 -4.94
C GLU A 104 -2.59 -4.68 -5.51
N SER A 105 -1.52 -4.91 -4.76
CA SER A 105 -0.44 -5.83 -5.16
C SER A 105 -0.87 -7.30 -5.18
N TYR A 106 -2.05 -7.61 -4.63
CA TYR A 106 -2.71 -8.91 -4.77
C TYR A 106 -3.48 -9.07 -6.08
N LEU A 107 -3.56 -8.00 -6.90
CA LEU A 107 -4.29 -7.99 -8.17
C LEU A 107 -3.37 -7.88 -9.39
N ILE A 108 -2.06 -8.13 -9.24
CA ILE A 108 -1.08 -7.88 -10.31
C ILE A 108 -0.16 -9.07 -10.62
N ALA A 109 -0.14 -10.09 -9.76
CA ALA A 109 0.61 -11.32 -10.02
C ALA A 109 -0.16 -12.16 -11.06
N PRO A 110 0.43 -12.45 -12.25
CA PRO A 110 -0.30 -13.10 -13.33
C PRO A 110 -0.77 -14.50 -12.96
N GLU A 111 0.01 -15.25 -12.18
CA GLU A 111 -0.35 -16.59 -11.72
C GLU A 111 -1.57 -16.55 -10.79
N GLU A 112 -1.63 -15.58 -9.87
CA GLU A 112 -2.76 -15.42 -8.93
C GLU A 112 -4.02 -14.94 -9.66
N LEU A 113 -3.87 -14.00 -10.59
CA LEU A 113 -4.96 -13.54 -11.45
C LEU A 113 -5.52 -14.65 -12.32
N TRP A 114 -4.66 -15.53 -12.84
CA TRP A 114 -5.11 -16.63 -13.69
C TRP A 114 -6.09 -17.56 -12.96
N LEU A 115 -5.87 -17.80 -11.66
CA LEU A 115 -6.72 -18.65 -10.83
C LEU A 115 -8.15 -18.11 -10.66
N VAL A 116 -8.36 -16.80 -10.82
CA VAL A 116 -9.69 -16.19 -10.68
C VAL A 116 -10.42 -16.04 -12.00
N PHE A 117 -9.77 -16.29 -13.13
CA PHE A 117 -10.42 -16.23 -14.42
C PHE A 117 -11.42 -17.38 -14.58
N GLN A 118 -12.62 -17.04 -15.02
CA GLN A 118 -13.61 -18.05 -15.40
C GLN A 118 -13.06 -18.91 -16.55
N PRO A 119 -13.46 -20.19 -16.68
CA PRO A 119 -12.95 -21.07 -17.73
C PRO A 119 -13.04 -20.48 -19.15
N LYS A 120 -14.14 -19.78 -19.46
CA LYS A 120 -14.32 -19.08 -20.74
C LYS A 120 -13.28 -17.97 -21.00
N HIS A 121 -12.82 -17.29 -19.96
CA HIS A 121 -11.80 -16.23 -20.04
C HIS A 121 -10.41 -16.85 -20.24
N GLN A 122 -10.10 -17.93 -19.52
CA GLN A 122 -8.85 -18.67 -19.71
C GLN A 122 -8.75 -19.23 -21.14
N GLN A 123 -9.85 -19.76 -21.69
CA GLN A 123 -9.92 -20.26 -23.06
C GLN A 123 -9.81 -19.16 -24.13
N ALA A 124 -10.22 -17.93 -23.82
CA ALA A 124 -10.12 -16.80 -24.74
C ALA A 124 -8.68 -16.29 -24.93
N ILE A 125 -7.78 -16.59 -23.99
CA ILE A 125 -6.38 -16.18 -24.06
C ILE A 125 -5.58 -17.24 -24.84
N ASN A 126 -5.27 -16.94 -26.10
CA ASN A 126 -4.46 -17.81 -26.94
C ASN A 126 -3.06 -17.99 -26.32
N GLY A 127 -2.58 -19.23 -26.26
CA GLY A 127 -1.33 -19.59 -25.55
C GLY A 127 -1.48 -19.73 -24.02
N GLY A 128 -2.71 -19.58 -23.49
CA GLY A 128 -3.04 -19.86 -22.10
C GLY A 128 -2.25 -19.02 -21.09
N ILE A 129 -1.98 -19.60 -19.92
CA ILE A 129 -1.31 -18.91 -18.81
C ILE A 129 0.07 -18.36 -19.21
N GLN A 130 0.82 -19.07 -20.06
CA GLN A 130 2.17 -18.65 -20.44
C GLN A 130 2.13 -17.36 -21.29
N ALA A 131 1.16 -17.23 -22.19
CA ALA A 131 0.96 -16.00 -22.95
C ALA A 131 0.54 -14.83 -22.04
N PHE A 132 -0.31 -15.09 -21.03
CA PHE A 132 -0.70 -14.06 -20.07
C PHE A 132 0.46 -13.60 -19.19
N ILE A 133 1.25 -14.54 -18.66
CA ILE A 133 2.47 -14.24 -17.89
C ILE A 133 3.42 -13.41 -18.74
N GLN A 134 3.66 -13.82 -19.99
CA GLN A 134 4.56 -13.10 -20.89
C GLN A 134 4.07 -11.68 -21.15
N ALA A 135 2.77 -11.49 -21.42
CA ALA A 135 2.20 -10.15 -21.65
C ALA A 135 2.37 -9.21 -20.43
N VAL A 136 2.27 -9.74 -19.21
CA VAL A 136 2.59 -8.98 -17.98
C VAL A 136 4.10 -8.75 -17.85
N HIS A 137 4.93 -9.72 -18.22
CA HIS A 137 6.39 -9.61 -18.14
C HIS A 137 6.98 -8.59 -19.13
N ASP A 138 6.38 -8.45 -20.31
CA ASP A 138 6.83 -7.53 -21.35
C ASP A 138 6.81 -6.06 -20.90
N VAL A 139 5.90 -5.72 -19.98
CA VAL A 139 5.80 -4.36 -19.42
C VAL A 139 6.67 -4.14 -18.18
N LEU A 140 7.30 -5.16 -17.59
CA LEU A 140 8.12 -4.96 -16.37
C LEU A 140 9.26 -3.94 -16.55
N PRO A 141 10.02 -3.89 -17.68
CA PRO A 141 11.15 -2.97 -17.82
C PRO A 141 10.79 -1.49 -17.61
N GLN A 142 9.67 -1.02 -18.16
CA GLN A 142 9.20 0.36 -17.96
C GLN A 142 8.78 0.62 -16.51
N TRP A 143 8.18 -0.37 -15.84
CA TRP A 143 7.77 -0.26 -14.44
C TRP A 143 8.93 -0.32 -13.45
N ARG A 144 10.05 -0.96 -13.78
CA ARG A 144 11.29 -0.87 -12.98
C ARG A 144 11.78 0.56 -12.86
N ASN A 145 11.69 1.34 -13.93
CA ASN A 145 12.06 2.75 -13.91
C ASN A 145 11.15 3.56 -12.98
N HIS A 146 9.84 3.37 -13.11
CA HIS A 146 8.85 4.01 -12.24
C HIS A 146 9.08 3.65 -10.76
N ALA A 147 9.26 2.36 -10.46
CA ALA A 147 9.48 1.88 -9.11
C ALA A 147 10.79 2.42 -8.50
N ALA A 148 11.87 2.49 -9.26
CA ALA A 148 13.12 3.08 -8.79
C ALA A 148 12.96 4.58 -8.45
N LEU A 149 12.27 5.33 -9.32
CA LEU A 149 11.95 6.73 -9.06
C LEU A 149 11.09 6.88 -7.81
N TRP A 150 10.04 6.07 -7.67
CA TRP A 150 9.16 6.10 -6.50
C TRP A 150 9.94 5.87 -5.20
N ASN A 151 10.79 4.85 -5.16
CA ASN A 151 11.57 4.50 -3.97
C ASN A 151 12.66 5.53 -3.60
N VAL A 152 13.10 6.37 -4.54
CA VAL A 152 14.09 7.42 -4.25
C VAL A 152 13.42 8.77 -3.96
N ILE A 153 12.45 9.17 -4.78
CA ILE A 153 11.82 10.49 -4.74
C ILE A 153 10.76 10.58 -3.65
N HIS A 154 9.98 9.51 -3.39
CA HIS A 154 8.96 9.57 -2.36
C HIS A 154 9.57 9.77 -0.95
N PRO A 155 10.61 9.03 -0.53
CA PRO A 155 11.26 9.31 0.76
C PRO A 155 11.96 10.67 0.80
N LEU A 156 12.44 11.18 -0.35
CA LEU A 156 13.01 12.53 -0.44
C LEU A 156 11.97 13.60 -0.09
N TRP A 157 10.75 13.48 -0.63
CA TRP A 157 9.65 14.37 -0.31
C TRP A 157 9.31 14.37 1.19
N GLU A 158 9.26 13.19 1.81
CA GLU A 158 9.03 13.06 3.25
C GLU A 158 10.13 13.72 4.08
N ARG A 159 11.41 13.55 3.71
CA ARG A 159 12.55 14.20 4.37
C ARG A 159 12.49 15.72 4.23
N LEU A 160 12.22 16.23 3.03
CA LEU A 160 12.08 17.67 2.80
C LEU A 160 10.96 18.27 3.63
N ARG A 161 9.79 17.60 3.67
CA ARG A 161 8.67 18.03 4.49
C ARG A 161 9.02 18.04 5.98
N ALA A 162 9.73 17.02 6.47
CA ALA A 162 10.20 16.95 7.85
C ALA A 162 11.21 18.07 8.17
N ALA A 163 12.02 18.49 7.18
CA ALA A 163 12.90 19.65 7.26
C ALA A 163 12.18 21.00 7.08
N GLY A 164 10.85 21.03 7.10
CA GLY A 164 10.06 22.25 7.01
C GLY A 164 9.94 22.84 5.60
N PHE A 165 10.25 22.08 4.55
CA PHE A 165 10.11 22.54 3.16
C PHE A 165 8.71 23.13 2.92
N ASN A 166 8.66 24.35 2.37
CA ASN A 166 7.47 25.20 2.22
C ASN A 166 6.85 25.72 3.54
N THR A 167 6.81 24.94 4.61
CA THR A 167 6.09 25.30 5.85
C THR A 167 6.89 26.16 6.84
N ALA A 168 8.23 26.15 6.78
CA ALA A 168 9.08 26.90 7.69
C ALA A 168 8.83 28.42 7.61
N PHE A 169 8.49 28.91 6.42
CA PHE A 169 8.21 30.33 6.17
C PHE A 169 6.77 30.75 6.51
N HIS A 170 5.96 29.85 7.07
CA HIS A 170 4.69 30.25 7.69
C HIS A 170 4.91 30.97 9.02
N ASP A 171 6.06 30.79 9.66
CA ASP A 171 6.49 31.61 10.80
C ASP A 171 7.08 32.93 10.28
N LEU A 172 6.46 34.04 10.69
CA LEU A 172 6.87 35.38 10.29
C LEU A 172 8.27 35.73 10.79
N ASN A 173 8.71 35.17 11.93
CA ASN A 173 10.06 35.43 12.43
C ASN A 173 11.11 34.84 11.48
N THR A 174 10.94 33.57 11.11
CA THR A 174 11.78 32.89 10.13
C THR A 174 11.75 33.60 8.77
N ALA A 175 10.57 34.05 8.33
CA ALA A 175 10.42 34.69 7.03
C ALA A 175 11.05 36.09 6.94
N GLN A 176 11.23 36.79 8.06
CA GLN A 176 11.83 38.13 8.12
C GLN A 176 13.33 38.11 8.44
N ASN A 177 13.89 36.95 8.78
CA ASN A 177 15.30 36.78 9.10
C ASN A 177 16.05 36.14 7.91
N ASP A 178 16.72 36.97 7.10
CA ASP A 178 17.44 36.51 5.90
C ASP A 178 18.47 35.40 6.19
N ALA A 179 19.10 35.41 7.37
CA ALA A 179 20.05 34.38 7.75
C ALA A 179 19.37 33.01 7.99
N GLU A 180 18.17 33.03 8.60
CA GLU A 180 17.37 31.81 8.78
C GLU A 180 16.78 31.31 7.46
N VAL A 181 16.34 32.22 6.59
CA VAL A 181 15.92 31.88 5.22
C VAL A 181 17.06 31.19 4.46
N GLU A 182 18.26 31.76 4.48
CA GLU A 182 19.43 31.16 3.83
C GLU A 182 19.75 29.78 4.41
N GLN A 183 19.68 29.62 5.73
CA GLN A 183 19.90 28.34 6.38
C GLN A 183 18.89 27.28 5.94
N CYS A 184 17.59 27.61 5.89
CA CYS A 184 16.56 26.69 5.39
C CYS A 184 16.82 26.27 3.94
N LEU A 185 17.13 27.23 3.06
CA LEU A 185 17.43 26.95 1.65
C LEU A 185 18.65 26.04 1.50
N ARG A 186 19.71 26.28 2.27
CA ARG A 186 20.92 25.43 2.28
C ARG A 186 20.64 24.03 2.82
N GLN A 187 19.81 23.91 3.85
CA GLN A 187 19.43 22.61 4.39
C GLN A 187 18.64 21.79 3.36
N TRP A 188 17.70 22.41 2.64
CA TRP A 188 16.93 21.71 1.61
C TRP A 188 17.79 21.34 0.41
N SER A 189 18.73 22.20 -0.01
CA SER A 189 19.59 21.95 -1.16
C SER A 189 20.53 20.75 -0.96
N GLN A 190 20.95 20.47 0.28
CA GLN A 190 21.74 19.27 0.63
C GLN A 190 21.01 17.95 0.30
N HIS A 191 19.67 17.97 0.20
CA HIS A 191 18.88 16.80 -0.16
C HIS A 191 18.62 16.68 -1.67
N LEU A 192 18.94 17.72 -2.45
CA LEU A 192 18.53 17.87 -3.86
C LEU A 192 19.70 17.79 -4.85
N ASP A 193 20.83 17.21 -4.44
CA ASP A 193 21.98 16.98 -5.33
C ASP A 193 21.57 16.03 -6.49
N PRO A 194 21.56 16.51 -7.75
CA PRO A 194 21.10 15.72 -8.89
C PRO A 194 21.96 14.47 -9.13
N ASP A 195 23.27 14.56 -8.96
CA ASP A 195 24.19 13.45 -9.25
C ASP A 195 24.02 12.34 -8.21
N VAL A 196 23.87 12.72 -6.94
CA VAL A 196 23.56 11.77 -5.87
C VAL A 196 22.21 11.09 -6.10
N LEU A 197 21.17 11.85 -6.46
CA LEU A 197 19.84 11.30 -6.73
C LEU A 197 19.85 10.36 -7.95
N LEU A 198 20.53 10.74 -9.03
CA LEU A 198 20.68 9.90 -10.22
C LEU A 198 21.41 8.60 -9.88
N ALA A 199 22.50 8.66 -9.12
CA ALA A 199 23.22 7.45 -8.68
C ALA A 199 22.34 6.52 -7.83
N GLN A 200 21.54 7.08 -6.91
CA GLN A 200 20.57 6.32 -6.11
C GLN A 200 19.51 5.66 -7.00
N ILE A 201 18.94 6.39 -7.96
CA ILE A 201 17.96 5.84 -8.90
C ILE A 201 18.55 4.69 -9.71
N GLN A 202 19.76 4.84 -10.25
CA GLN A 202 20.40 3.76 -11.02
C GLN A 202 20.68 2.52 -10.15
N THR A 203 21.15 2.73 -8.91
CA THR A 203 21.32 1.64 -7.94
C THR A 203 20.01 0.92 -7.68
N GLN A 204 18.91 1.66 -7.46
CA GLN A 204 17.58 1.06 -7.25
C GLN A 204 17.08 0.31 -8.48
N LYS A 205 17.31 0.82 -9.70
CA LYS A 205 16.95 0.11 -10.94
C LYS A 205 17.65 -1.24 -11.03
N THR A 206 18.96 -1.27 -10.79
CA THR A 206 19.74 -2.52 -10.78
C THR A 206 19.24 -3.49 -9.70
N ASN A 207 19.00 -2.99 -8.48
CA ASN A 207 18.48 -3.81 -7.39
C ASN A 207 17.11 -4.41 -7.69
N ILE A 208 16.19 -3.65 -8.28
CA ILE A 208 14.87 -4.14 -8.67
C ILE A 208 14.98 -5.15 -9.82
N ALA A 209 15.81 -4.85 -10.84
CA ALA A 209 15.99 -5.72 -11.99
C ALA A 209 16.58 -7.09 -11.62
N ALA A 210 17.40 -7.15 -10.56
CA ALA A 210 17.98 -8.39 -10.05
C ALA A 210 16.98 -9.28 -9.28
N ARG A 211 15.79 -8.77 -8.93
CA ARG A 211 14.74 -9.55 -8.24
C ARG A 211 13.95 -10.39 -9.24
N SER A 212 13.32 -11.47 -8.76
CA SER A 212 12.40 -12.25 -9.58
C SER A 212 11.19 -11.40 -10.04
N PRO A 213 10.54 -11.73 -11.17
CA PRO A 213 9.34 -11.03 -11.62
C PRO A 213 8.24 -10.95 -10.54
N THR A 214 8.01 -12.05 -9.82
CA THR A 214 7.06 -12.10 -8.70
C THR A 214 7.40 -11.10 -7.60
N THR A 215 8.67 -10.99 -7.21
CA THR A 215 9.08 -10.03 -6.18
C THR A 215 9.04 -8.59 -6.70
N GLN A 216 9.34 -8.35 -7.98
CA GLN A 216 9.19 -7.02 -8.59
C GLN A 216 7.74 -6.56 -8.51
N LEU A 217 6.80 -7.40 -8.93
CA LEU A 217 5.36 -7.13 -8.89
C LEU A 217 4.88 -6.92 -7.44
N THR A 218 5.17 -7.86 -6.54
CA THR A 218 4.57 -7.86 -5.21
C THR A 218 5.19 -6.88 -4.23
N GLN A 219 6.48 -6.54 -4.36
CA GLN A 219 7.19 -5.74 -3.35
C GLN A 219 7.81 -4.44 -3.88
N CYS A 220 8.05 -4.30 -5.18
CA CYS A 220 8.74 -3.13 -5.72
C CYS A 220 7.80 -2.15 -6.40
N PHE A 221 6.77 -2.65 -7.09
CA PHE A 221 5.89 -1.83 -7.91
C PHE A 221 4.76 -1.24 -7.10
N HIS A 222 4.38 -0.01 -7.43
CA HIS A 222 3.18 0.61 -6.88
C HIS A 222 1.95 -0.16 -7.40
N GLY A 223 1.44 -1.08 -6.58
CA GLY A 223 0.43 -2.06 -6.99
C GLY A 223 -0.81 -1.43 -7.62
N LYS A 224 -1.33 -0.35 -7.02
CA LYS A 224 -2.45 0.41 -7.56
C LYS A 224 -2.18 0.95 -8.97
N MET A 225 -1.09 1.71 -9.15
CA MET A 225 -0.76 2.26 -10.47
C MET A 225 -0.51 1.16 -11.51
N PHE A 226 0.18 0.08 -11.11
CA PHE A 226 0.44 -1.05 -12.00
C PHE A 226 -0.86 -1.74 -12.41
N PHE A 227 -1.78 -1.95 -11.48
CA PHE A 227 -3.10 -2.49 -11.77
C PHE A 227 -3.85 -1.60 -12.76
N GLU A 228 -3.91 -0.30 -12.49
CA GLU A 228 -4.66 0.68 -13.29
C GLU A 228 -4.10 0.87 -14.70
N GLN A 229 -2.78 0.89 -14.86
CA GLN A 229 -2.13 1.30 -16.11
C GLN A 229 -1.53 0.14 -16.91
N ALA A 230 -1.40 -1.05 -16.32
CA ALA A 230 -0.90 -2.23 -17.02
C ALA A 230 -1.91 -3.39 -17.02
N ILE A 231 -2.39 -3.79 -15.84
CA ILE A 231 -3.26 -4.97 -15.74
C ILE A 231 -4.66 -4.70 -16.30
N ASP A 232 -5.36 -3.65 -15.87
CA ASP A 232 -6.72 -3.37 -16.33
C ASP A 232 -6.81 -3.15 -17.86
N PRO A 233 -5.87 -2.41 -18.50
CA PRO A 233 -5.82 -2.34 -19.97
C PRO A 233 -5.57 -3.70 -20.63
N LEU A 234 -4.64 -4.49 -20.11
CA LEU A 234 -4.36 -5.83 -20.63
C LEU A 234 -5.58 -6.74 -20.51
N LEU A 235 -6.25 -6.74 -19.36
CA LEU A 235 -7.47 -7.52 -19.15
C LEU A 235 -8.63 -6.98 -19.99
N THR A 236 -8.64 -5.69 -20.33
CA THR A 236 -9.62 -5.12 -21.27
C THR A 236 -9.38 -5.63 -22.68
N GLN A 237 -8.13 -5.67 -23.13
CA GLN A 237 -7.76 -6.23 -24.42
C GLN A 237 -8.08 -7.72 -24.53
N LEU A 238 -7.79 -8.49 -23.48
CA LEU A 238 -7.93 -9.95 -23.49
C LEU A 238 -9.37 -10.42 -23.23
N LEU A 239 -10.10 -9.75 -22.32
CA LEU A 239 -11.38 -10.25 -21.79
C LEU A 239 -12.57 -9.31 -22.11
N GLY A 240 -12.31 -8.20 -22.78
CA GLY A 240 -13.31 -7.20 -23.13
C GLY A 240 -13.45 -6.06 -22.12
N GLN A 241 -14.18 -5.04 -22.56
CA GLN A 241 -14.39 -3.79 -21.82
C GLN A 241 -15.18 -4.02 -20.53
N ARG A 242 -14.69 -3.41 -19.45
CA ARG A 242 -15.38 -3.33 -18.16
C ARG A 242 -14.96 -2.06 -17.43
N ALA A 243 -15.83 -1.53 -16.56
CA ALA A 243 -15.42 -0.49 -15.62
C ALA A 243 -14.35 -1.03 -14.67
N ARG A 244 -13.24 -0.29 -14.54
CA ARG A 244 -12.05 -0.66 -13.75
C ARG A 244 -12.39 -0.94 -12.29
N GLU A 245 -13.16 -0.07 -11.65
CA GLU A 245 -13.55 -0.19 -10.24
C GLU A 245 -14.38 -1.47 -10.02
N GLN A 246 -15.24 -1.80 -10.99
CA GLN A 246 -16.01 -3.04 -10.93
C GLN A 246 -15.12 -4.26 -11.17
N ARG A 247 -14.14 -4.17 -12.07
CA ARG A 247 -13.15 -5.24 -12.29
C ARG A 247 -12.36 -5.51 -11.02
N GLN A 248 -11.85 -4.46 -10.36
CA GLN A 248 -11.10 -4.56 -9.11
C GLN A 248 -11.92 -5.22 -8.00
N LYS A 249 -13.15 -4.78 -7.77
CA LYS A 249 -14.06 -5.37 -6.77
C LYS A 249 -14.33 -6.84 -7.04
N ASP A 250 -14.60 -7.19 -8.29
CA ASP A 250 -14.85 -8.58 -8.67
C ASP A 250 -13.63 -9.47 -8.45
N LEU A 251 -12.44 -8.99 -8.80
CA LEU A 251 -11.20 -9.74 -8.58
C LEU A 251 -10.97 -9.98 -7.09
N PHE A 252 -11.08 -8.97 -6.22
CA PHE A 252 -10.95 -9.17 -4.77
C PHE A 252 -11.99 -10.15 -4.21
N ARG A 253 -13.22 -10.13 -4.73
CA ARG A 253 -14.26 -11.06 -4.31
C ARG A 253 -13.89 -12.52 -4.61
N THR A 254 -13.24 -12.78 -5.75
CA THR A 254 -12.93 -14.15 -6.21
C THR A 254 -11.49 -14.61 -5.93
N LEU A 255 -10.57 -13.70 -5.61
CA LEU A 255 -9.16 -14.01 -5.31
C LEU A 255 -9.03 -15.02 -4.17
N PRO A 256 -8.31 -16.15 -4.34
CA PRO A 256 -7.94 -16.99 -3.20
C PRO A 256 -7.38 -16.14 -2.06
N VAL A 257 -7.72 -16.49 -0.81
CA VAL A 257 -7.20 -15.73 0.33
C VAL A 257 -5.68 -15.91 0.39
N PRO A 258 -4.89 -14.83 0.28
CA PRO A 258 -3.44 -14.95 0.20
C PRO A 258 -2.83 -15.55 1.47
N ASP A 259 -1.91 -16.51 1.31
CA ASP A 259 -1.27 -17.20 2.43
C ASP A 259 -0.32 -16.28 3.22
N ASP A 260 0.29 -15.31 2.55
CA ASP A 260 1.17 -14.30 3.14
C ASP A 260 0.42 -13.30 4.05
N LEU A 261 -0.92 -13.31 4.07
CA LEU A 261 -1.73 -12.59 5.05
C LEU A 261 -1.98 -13.38 6.35
N THR A 262 -1.52 -14.63 6.45
CA THR A 262 -1.81 -15.50 7.61
C THR A 262 -1.37 -14.91 8.94
N PHE A 263 -0.28 -14.15 8.98
CA PHE A 263 0.16 -13.50 10.21
C PHE A 263 -0.88 -12.51 10.77
N ILE A 264 -1.67 -11.86 9.90
CA ILE A 264 -2.73 -10.94 10.35
C ILE A 264 -3.83 -11.72 11.06
N TRP A 265 -4.22 -12.87 10.50
CA TRP A 265 -5.24 -13.73 11.10
C TRP A 265 -4.79 -14.27 12.46
N ASN A 266 -3.52 -14.66 12.57
CA ASN A 266 -2.93 -15.11 13.84
C ASN A 266 -2.99 -14.01 14.92
N GLU A 267 -2.65 -12.77 14.57
CA GLU A 267 -2.76 -11.61 15.50
C GLU A 267 -4.22 -11.31 15.86
N MET A 268 -5.15 -11.60 14.95
CA MET A 268 -6.58 -11.52 15.23
C MET A 268 -7.09 -12.69 16.10
N GLY A 269 -6.30 -13.75 16.27
CA GLY A 269 -6.69 -14.99 16.93
C GLY A 269 -7.76 -15.77 16.15
N LEU A 270 -7.67 -15.78 14.81
CA LEU A 270 -8.56 -16.50 13.89
C LEU A 270 -7.86 -17.70 13.24
#